data_AF-A0A960KAP3-F1
#
_entry.id   AF-A0A960KAP3-F1
#
_cell.length_a   1.000
_cell.length_b   1.000
_cell.length_c   1.000
_cell.angle_alpha   90.00
_cell.angle_beta   90.00
_cell.angle_gamma   90.00
#
_symmetry.space_group_name_H-M   'P 1'
#
loop_
_entity.id
_entity.type
_entity.pdbx_description
1 polymer ?
#
loop_
_entity_poly.entity_id
_entity_poly.type
_entity_poly.pdbx_seq_one_letter_code
_entity_poly.pdbx_strand_id
1 'polypeptide(L)'
;GIGPGENVYAELGSTWRFVMSDPTAAAHVIGKLLVHFGEDHVLWGTDSIWYGSPQDQIESFRAFQISEELQEKHGYPALTDALKRKVFGLNAAKLHGLDPAAGACRFDKAELQEIRFRYGRKNQTFGPTTATAARLLAAQPEPWERWS
;
A
#
# COMPACT_ATOMS: atom_id res chain seq x y z
N GLY A 1 18.00 10.07 -8.05
CA GLY A 1 16.54 10.07 -8.28
C GLY A 1 16.25 10.74 -9.59
N ILE A 2 15.00 10.66 -10.06
CA ILE A 2 14.53 11.11 -11.39
C ILE A 2 15.11 12.48 -11.76
N GLY A 3 15.62 12.58 -13.00
CA GLY A 3 16.24 13.78 -13.53
C GLY A 3 15.25 14.77 -14.17
N PRO A 4 15.74 15.77 -14.93
CA PRO A 4 14.97 16.95 -15.34
C PRO A 4 13.62 16.61 -15.97
N GLY A 5 12.54 17.09 -15.33
CA GLY A 5 11.17 16.80 -15.70
C GLY A 5 10.34 16.17 -14.58
N GLU A 6 10.98 15.62 -13.53
CA GLU A 6 10.46 15.20 -12.19
C GLU A 6 8.93 15.19 -11.97
N ASN A 7 8.17 14.56 -12.86
CA ASN A 7 6.71 14.50 -12.84
C ASN A 7 6.19 13.06 -12.95
N VAL A 8 7.09 12.09 -12.78
CA VAL A 8 6.76 10.67 -12.78
C VAL A 8 6.68 10.20 -11.33
N TYR A 9 5.61 9.48 -11.03
CA TYR A 9 5.32 8.95 -9.71
C TYR A 9 5.06 7.45 -9.83
N ALA A 10 5.62 6.66 -8.91
CA ALA A 10 5.33 5.24 -8.79
C ALA A 10 4.16 5.05 -7.82
N GLU A 11 3.10 4.41 -8.28
CA GLU A 11 1.92 4.09 -7.48
C GLU A 11 1.92 2.60 -7.11
N LEU A 12 1.55 2.28 -5.88
CA LEU A 12 1.67 0.90 -5.35
C LEU A 12 0.57 -0.04 -5.82
N GLY A 13 -0.70 0.36 -5.80
CA GLY A 13 -1.86 -0.44 -6.24
C GLY A 13 -1.81 -1.90 -5.83
N SER A 14 -2.11 -2.78 -6.78
CA SER A 14 -2.00 -4.24 -6.65
C SER A 14 -0.58 -4.72 -6.36
N THR A 15 0.46 -3.93 -6.69
CA THR A 15 1.85 -4.31 -6.42
C THR A 15 2.06 -4.58 -4.94
N TRP A 16 1.59 -3.70 -4.05
CA TRP A 16 1.69 -3.94 -2.60
C TRP A 16 0.92 -5.19 -2.18
N ARG A 17 -0.31 -5.35 -2.70
CA ARG A 17 -1.15 -6.53 -2.42
C ARG A 17 -0.44 -7.84 -2.74
N PHE A 18 0.32 -7.92 -3.82
CA PHE A 18 1.02 -9.14 -4.22
C PHE A 18 2.28 -9.43 -3.41
N VAL A 19 2.96 -8.41 -2.89
CA VAL A 19 4.24 -8.60 -2.18
C VAL A 19 4.13 -8.56 -0.66
N MET A 20 3.02 -8.05 -0.10
CA MET A 20 2.89 -7.86 1.36
C MET A 20 2.96 -9.16 2.18
N SER A 21 2.81 -10.33 1.57
CA SER A 21 2.97 -11.65 2.22
C SER A 21 4.40 -12.19 2.19
N ASP A 22 5.30 -11.60 1.41
CA ASP A 22 6.72 -11.95 1.31
C ASP A 22 7.57 -10.72 1.69
N PRO A 23 8.08 -10.65 2.94
CA PRO A 23 8.84 -9.50 3.42
C PRO A 23 10.08 -9.18 2.58
N THR A 24 10.73 -10.18 1.99
CA THR A 24 11.94 -10.00 1.18
C THR A 24 11.58 -9.39 -0.17
N ALA A 25 10.55 -9.92 -0.83
CA ALA A 25 10.04 -9.33 -2.07
C ALA A 25 9.53 -7.90 -1.84
N ALA A 26 8.77 -7.68 -0.76
CA ALA A 26 8.30 -6.36 -0.36
C ALA A 26 9.46 -5.38 -0.14
N ALA A 27 10.53 -5.80 0.54
CA ALA A 27 11.72 -4.98 0.77
C ALA A 27 12.40 -4.59 -0.54
N HIS A 28 12.54 -5.53 -1.48
CA HIS A 28 13.13 -5.24 -2.78
C HIS A 28 12.27 -4.30 -3.63
N VAL A 29 10.95 -4.48 -3.63
CA VAL A 29 10.05 -3.59 -4.39
C VAL A 29 10.09 -2.18 -3.81
N ILE A 30 9.79 -2.04 -2.52
CA ILE A 30 9.73 -0.72 -1.87
C ILE A 30 11.10 -0.05 -1.86
N GLY A 31 12.16 -0.78 -1.54
CA GLY A 31 13.52 -0.26 -1.51
C GLY A 31 13.98 0.28 -2.86
N LYS A 32 13.74 -0.46 -3.96
CA LYS A 32 14.08 0.02 -5.32
C LYS A 32 13.28 1.24 -5.72
N LEU A 33 11.97 1.26 -5.44
CA LEU A 33 11.15 2.44 -5.71
C LEU A 33 11.71 3.67 -5.00
N LEU A 34 12.05 3.56 -3.72
CA LEU A 34 12.60 4.68 -2.95
C LEU A 34 13.98 5.11 -3.44
N VAL A 35 14.86 4.19 -3.83
CA VAL A 35 16.19 4.52 -4.38
C VAL A 35 16.09 5.25 -5.73
N HIS A 36 15.20 4.80 -6.61
CA HIS A 36 15.13 5.32 -7.98
C HIS A 36 14.21 6.54 -8.13
N PHE A 37 13.04 6.53 -7.48
CA PHE A 37 12.06 7.60 -7.54
C PHE A 37 12.28 8.66 -6.45
N GLY A 38 12.79 8.25 -5.28
CA GLY A 38 12.84 9.09 -4.09
C GLY A 38 11.52 9.05 -3.32
N GLU A 39 11.59 9.38 -2.03
CA GLU A 39 10.44 9.29 -1.13
C GLU A 39 9.29 10.25 -1.46
N ASP A 40 9.54 11.32 -2.23
CA ASP A 40 8.53 12.29 -2.65
C ASP A 40 7.73 11.85 -3.89
N HIS A 41 8.13 10.74 -4.53
CA HIS A 41 7.57 10.28 -5.81
C HIS A 41 6.94 8.88 -5.74
N VAL A 42 6.70 8.36 -4.53
CA VAL A 42 5.97 7.10 -4.31
C VAL A 42 4.59 7.40 -3.75
N LEU A 43 3.55 6.87 -4.40
CA LEU A 43 2.14 7.09 -4.07
C LEU A 43 1.49 5.82 -3.55
N TRP A 44 0.59 5.98 -2.59
CA TRP A 44 -0.28 4.92 -2.13
C TRP A 44 -1.51 4.76 -3.04
N GLY A 45 -1.85 3.52 -3.33
CA GLY A 45 -3.17 3.13 -3.80
C GLY A 45 -3.38 1.64 -3.55
N THR A 46 -4.64 1.22 -3.65
CA THR A 46 -5.11 -0.01 -2.99
C THR A 46 -5.74 -1.03 -3.92
N ASP A 47 -6.14 -0.61 -5.11
CA ASP A 47 -6.93 -1.42 -6.05
C ASP A 47 -8.14 -2.10 -5.37
N SER A 48 -8.79 -1.37 -4.45
CA SER A 48 -9.86 -1.90 -3.58
C SER A 48 -11.10 -2.41 -4.34
N ILE A 49 -11.30 -2.01 -5.60
CA ILE A 49 -12.34 -2.58 -6.44
C ILE A 49 -12.15 -4.10 -6.64
N TRP A 50 -10.91 -4.58 -6.62
CA TRP A 50 -10.56 -5.99 -6.81
C TRP A 50 -10.41 -6.75 -5.49
N TYR A 51 -9.97 -6.08 -4.42
CA TYR A 51 -9.55 -6.74 -3.18
C TYR A 51 -10.45 -6.45 -1.97
N GLY A 52 -11.44 -5.55 -2.11
CA GLY A 52 -12.30 -5.11 -1.02
C GLY A 52 -11.63 -4.08 -0.12
N SER A 53 -11.94 -4.13 1.17
CA SER A 53 -11.42 -3.18 2.16
C SER A 53 -9.89 -3.22 2.17
N PRO A 54 -9.19 -2.07 2.03
CA PRO A 54 -7.72 -2.03 2.04
C PRO A 54 -7.11 -2.03 3.45
N GLN A 55 -7.91 -2.31 4.48
CA GLN A 55 -7.46 -2.14 5.86
C GLN A 55 -6.27 -3.04 6.20
N ASP A 56 -6.27 -4.27 5.72
CA ASP A 56 -5.14 -5.22 5.87
C ASP A 56 -3.87 -4.71 5.18
N GLN A 57 -4.01 -4.15 3.97
CA GLN A 57 -2.92 -3.54 3.22
C GLN A 57 -2.30 -2.37 3.99
N ILE A 58 -3.15 -1.49 4.55
CA ILE A 58 -2.72 -0.32 5.35
C ILE A 58 -2.01 -0.78 6.62
N GLU A 59 -2.58 -1.74 7.35
CA GLU A 59 -2.01 -2.26 8.60
C GLU A 59 -0.66 -2.94 8.34
N SER A 60 -0.58 -3.76 7.29
CA SER A 60 0.66 -4.43 6.88
C SER A 60 1.75 -3.40 6.52
N PHE A 61 1.45 -2.39 5.69
CA PHE A 61 2.47 -1.40 5.30
C PHE A 61 2.91 -0.51 6.49
N ARG A 62 2.00 -0.20 7.42
CA ARG A 62 2.34 0.50 8.66
C ARG A 62 3.31 -0.29 9.52
N ALA A 63 3.13 -1.60 9.63
CA ALA A 63 4.01 -2.49 10.40
C ALA A 63 5.32 -2.81 9.68
N PHE A 64 5.30 -2.87 8.35
CA PHE A 64 6.43 -3.32 7.52
C PHE A 64 7.69 -2.47 7.70
N GLN A 65 8.85 -3.12 7.79
CA GLN A 65 10.16 -2.48 7.83
C GLN A 65 11.11 -3.25 6.93
N ILE A 66 12.06 -2.55 6.30
CA ILE A 66 13.16 -3.18 5.57
C ILE A 66 14.23 -3.56 6.60
N SER A 67 14.70 -4.81 6.62
CA SER A 67 15.73 -5.25 7.56
C SER A 67 17.04 -4.48 7.35
N GLU A 68 17.81 -4.27 8.43
CA GLU A 68 19.11 -3.59 8.38
C GLU A 68 20.06 -4.24 7.36
N GLU A 69 20.09 -5.58 7.30
CA GLU A 69 20.87 -6.33 6.31
C GLU A 69 20.53 -5.92 4.86
N LEU A 70 19.24 -5.80 4.52
CA LEU A 70 18.83 -5.40 3.18
C LEU A 70 19.07 -3.92 2.92
N GLN A 71 18.99 -3.07 3.95
CA GLN A 71 19.37 -1.66 3.86
C GLN A 71 20.87 -1.52 3.53
N GLU A 72 21.74 -2.19 4.28
CA GLU A 72 23.19 -2.15 4.08
C GLU A 72 23.61 -2.72 2.73
N LYS A 73 23.06 -3.88 2.36
CA LYS A 73 23.45 -4.61 1.15
C LYS A 73 23.00 -3.91 -0.14
N HIS A 74 21.84 -3.25 -0.12
CA HIS A 74 21.22 -2.70 -1.33
C HIS A 74 21.09 -1.17 -1.32
N GLY A 75 21.48 -0.51 -0.24
CA GLY A 75 21.30 0.94 -0.07
C GLY A 75 19.83 1.35 0.07
N TYR A 76 18.96 0.45 0.53
CA TYR A 76 17.56 0.77 0.75
C TYR A 76 17.39 1.65 1.98
N PRO A 77 16.54 2.70 1.93
CA PRO A 77 16.31 3.55 3.09
C PRO A 77 15.41 2.86 4.12
N ALA A 78 15.61 3.20 5.40
CA ALA A 78 14.69 2.84 6.47
C ALA A 78 13.30 3.49 6.27
N LEU A 79 12.22 2.77 6.60
CA LEU A 79 10.86 3.27 6.44
C LEU A 79 10.40 4.04 7.69
N THR A 80 10.84 5.30 7.78
CA THR A 80 10.45 6.21 8.87
C THR A 80 8.97 6.58 8.83
N ASP A 81 8.42 7.03 9.97
CA ASP A 81 7.05 7.55 10.03
C ASP A 81 6.81 8.76 9.12
N ALA A 82 7.85 9.57 8.88
CA ALA A 82 7.77 10.70 7.95
C ALA A 82 7.62 10.21 6.51
N LEU A 83 8.47 9.26 6.09
CA LEU A 83 8.42 8.64 4.77
C LEU A 83 7.09 7.92 4.54
N LYS A 84 6.61 7.14 5.51
CA LYS A 84 5.32 6.45 5.38
C LYS A 84 4.15 7.42 5.23
N ARG A 85 4.18 8.57 5.93
CA ARG A 85 3.17 9.64 5.76
C ARG A 85 3.19 10.23 4.34
N LYS A 86 4.38 10.38 3.75
CA LYS A 86 4.54 10.79 2.35
C LYS A 86 3.83 9.83 1.41
N VAL A 87 4.18 8.54 1.49
CA VAL A 87 3.58 7.48 0.68
C VAL A 87 2.06 7.43 0.87
N PHE A 88 1.56 7.39 2.10
CA PHE A 88 0.14 7.26 2.40
C PHE A 88 -0.75 8.41 1.91
N GLY A 89 -0.20 9.59 1.63
CA GLY A 89 -1.04 10.65 1.09
C GLY A 89 -0.43 12.03 0.94
N LEU A 90 0.67 12.37 1.63
CA LEU A 90 1.24 13.73 1.48
C LEU A 90 1.81 13.96 0.08
N ASN A 91 2.34 12.92 -0.56
CA ASN A 91 2.83 13.03 -1.95
C ASN A 91 1.68 13.28 -2.93
N ALA A 92 0.57 12.52 -2.81
CA ALA A 92 -0.62 12.71 -3.63
C ALA A 92 -1.25 14.10 -3.39
N ALA A 93 -1.31 14.55 -2.13
CA ALA A 93 -1.83 15.87 -1.79
C ALA A 93 -1.01 16.98 -2.45
N LYS A 94 0.32 16.91 -2.35
CA LYS A 94 1.23 17.86 -3.02
C LYS A 94 1.04 17.83 -4.54
N LEU A 95 0.99 16.64 -5.15
CA LEU A 95 0.82 16.46 -6.59
C LEU A 95 -0.49 17.07 -7.11
N HIS A 96 -1.58 16.94 -6.34
CA HIS A 96 -2.91 17.41 -6.74
C HIS A 96 -3.25 18.81 -6.19
N GLY A 97 -2.32 19.50 -5.52
CA GLY A 97 -2.57 20.82 -4.94
C GLY A 97 -3.63 20.82 -3.83
N LEU A 98 -3.75 19.72 -3.10
CA LEU A 98 -4.69 19.56 -1.99
C LEU A 98 -4.03 19.95 -0.68
N ASP A 99 -4.76 20.68 0.17
CA ASP A 99 -4.39 20.86 1.57
C ASP A 99 -5.00 19.71 2.40
N PRO A 100 -4.19 18.79 2.96
CA PRO A 100 -4.71 17.68 3.79
C PRO A 100 -5.48 18.15 5.03
N ALA A 101 -5.29 19.38 5.48
CA ALA A 101 -6.02 19.97 6.60
C ALA A 101 -7.32 20.67 6.17
N ALA A 102 -7.46 21.04 4.89
CA ALA A 102 -8.66 21.65 4.37
C ALA A 102 -9.72 20.57 4.11
N GLY A 103 -10.84 20.64 4.85
CA GLY A 103 -11.97 19.73 4.62
C GLY A 103 -11.92 18.41 5.40
N ALA A 104 -11.10 18.31 6.46
CA ALA A 104 -11.26 17.21 7.41
C ALA A 104 -12.70 17.22 7.94
N CYS A 105 -13.51 16.23 7.55
CA CYS A 105 -14.75 15.90 8.24
C CYS A 105 -14.35 15.60 9.68
N ARG A 106 -14.50 16.59 10.56
CA ARG A 106 -14.09 16.50 11.95
C ARG A 106 -15.15 15.68 12.68
N PHE A 107 -15.02 14.37 12.59
CA PHE A 107 -15.69 13.50 13.55
C PHE A 107 -14.96 13.63 14.88
N ASP A 108 -15.71 13.80 15.95
CA ASP A 108 -15.13 13.66 17.27
C ASP A 108 -14.74 12.18 17.52
N LYS A 109 -13.80 11.94 18.44
CA LYS A 109 -13.32 10.57 18.71
C LYS A 109 -14.43 9.66 19.27
N ALA A 110 -15.37 10.21 20.03
CA ALA A 110 -16.53 9.50 20.58
C ALA A 110 -17.54 9.17 19.47
N GLU A 111 -17.83 10.08 18.54
CA GLU A 111 -18.65 9.83 17.35
C GLU A 111 -18.06 8.68 16.51
N LEU A 112 -16.75 8.70 16.26
CA LEU A 112 -16.08 7.60 15.56
C LEU A 112 -16.18 6.28 16.33
N GLN A 113 -16.08 6.33 17.65
CA GLN A 113 -16.18 5.14 18.50
C GLN A 113 -17.61 4.58 18.52
N GLU A 114 -18.61 5.44 18.55
CA GLU A 114 -20.02 5.07 18.46
C GLU A 114 -20.36 4.49 17.08
N ILE A 115 -19.89 5.10 16.00
CA ILE A 115 -20.02 4.55 14.64
C ILE A 115 -19.39 3.16 14.57
N ARG A 116 -18.17 2.97 15.10
CA ARG A 116 -17.51 1.67 15.14
C ARG A 116 -18.29 0.63 15.95
N PHE A 117 -18.89 1.05 17.07
CA PHE A 117 -19.71 0.17 17.90
C PHE A 117 -21.02 -0.22 17.20
N ARG A 118 -21.69 0.76 16.59
CA ARG A 118 -23.00 0.61 15.95
C ARG A 118 -22.95 -0.25 14.69
N TYR A 119 -21.92 -0.07 13.86
CA TYR A 119 -21.81 -0.76 12.57
C TYR A 119 -20.86 -1.97 12.58
N GLY A 120 -20.03 -2.09 13.63
CA GLY A 120 -18.97 -3.09 13.73
C GLY A 120 -17.83 -2.84 12.73
N ARG A 121 -16.63 -3.36 13.01
CA ARG A 121 -15.54 -3.41 12.01
C ARG A 121 -15.87 -4.49 10.97
N LYS A 122 -16.40 -4.11 9.81
CA LYS A 122 -16.50 -5.00 8.65
C LYS A 122 -15.33 -4.76 7.70
N ASN A 123 -14.12 -5.10 8.13
CA ASN A 123 -12.90 -5.07 7.29
C ASN A 123 -12.80 -6.35 6.48
N GLN A 124 -13.81 -6.63 5.67
CA GLN A 124 -13.85 -7.85 4.89
C GLN A 124 -12.95 -7.67 3.66
N THR A 125 -11.79 -8.32 3.69
CA THR A 125 -10.96 -8.53 2.51
C THR A 125 -11.61 -9.64 1.67
N PHE A 126 -11.76 -9.42 0.37
CA PHE A 126 -12.20 -10.47 -0.55
C PHE A 126 -11.00 -11.27 -1.04
N GLY A 127 -11.13 -12.59 -1.07
CA GLY A 127 -10.07 -13.51 -1.50
C GLY A 127 -10.00 -14.78 -0.65
N PRO A 128 -9.10 -15.71 -1.01
CA PRO A 128 -8.92 -16.96 -0.29
C PRO A 128 -8.42 -16.72 1.13
N THR A 129 -9.19 -17.18 2.11
CA THR A 129 -8.90 -17.02 3.55
C THR A 129 -8.03 -18.13 4.13
N THR A 130 -7.68 -19.13 3.32
CA THR A 130 -6.83 -20.26 3.71
C THR A 130 -5.74 -20.51 2.67
N ALA A 131 -4.61 -21.08 3.11
CA ALA A 131 -3.52 -21.46 2.20
C ALA A 131 -3.98 -22.45 1.12
N THR A 132 -4.91 -23.34 1.47
CA THR A 132 -5.55 -24.27 0.53
C THR A 132 -6.37 -23.51 -0.52
N ALA A 133 -7.20 -22.55 -0.10
CA ALA A 133 -7.98 -21.74 -1.02
C ALA A 133 -7.08 -20.88 -1.94
N ALA A 134 -5.95 -20.38 -1.43
CA ALA A 134 -5.00 -19.60 -2.23
C ALA A 134 -4.33 -20.46 -3.31
N ARG A 135 -3.90 -21.68 -2.97
CA ARG A 135 -3.35 -22.64 -3.93
C ARG A 135 -4.37 -23.06 -4.99
N LEU A 136 -5.62 -23.28 -4.60
CA LEU A 136 -6.69 -23.63 -5.53
C LEU A 136 -7.00 -22.50 -6.50
N LEU A 137 -7.00 -21.25 -6.02
CA LEU A 137 -7.20 -20.08 -6.88
C LEU A 137 -6.05 -19.90 -7.87
N ALA A 138 -4.80 -20.04 -7.41
CA ALA A 138 -3.61 -19.92 -8.25
C ALA A 138 -3.44 -21.06 -9.27
N ALA A 139 -4.09 -22.21 -9.03
CA ALA A 139 -4.08 -23.36 -9.93
C ALA A 139 -5.20 -23.32 -10.98
N GLN A 140 -6.11 -22.34 -10.92
CA GLN A 140 -7.13 -22.17 -11.95
C GLN A 140 -6.49 -21.57 -13.21
N PRO A 141 -6.75 -22.12 -14.41
CA PRO A 141 -6.33 -21.49 -15.66
C PRO A 141 -7.04 -20.15 -15.79
N GLU A 142 -6.31 -19.17 -16.33
CA GLU A 142 -6.80 -17.81 -16.41
C GLU A 142 -8.05 -17.74 -17.30
N PRO A 143 -9.06 -16.90 -16.99
CA PRO A 143 -10.35 -16.92 -17.68
C PRO A 143 -10.27 -16.74 -19.20
N TRP A 144 -9.20 -16.11 -19.72
CA TRP A 144 -8.97 -15.88 -21.15
C TRP A 144 -8.32 -17.06 -21.89
N GLU A 145 -7.73 -18.03 -21.19
CA GLU A 145 -7.18 -19.26 -21.80
C GLU A 145 -8.27 -20.24 -22.23
N ARG A 146 -9.53 -19.96 -21.90
CA ARG A 146 -10.69 -20.79 -22.29
C ARG A 146 -11.27 -20.43 -23.66
N TRP A 147 -10.75 -19.38 -24.30
CA TRP A 147 -11.26 -18.84 -25.58
C TRP A 147 -10.28 -19.01 -26.76
N SER A 148 -9.20 -19.77 -26.57
CA SER A 148 -8.25 -20.20 -27.61
C SER A 148 -8.48 -21.65 -27.99
#